data_AF-A0A3A0D5W4-F1
#
_entry.id   AF-A0A3A0D5W4-F1
#
_cell.length_a   1.000
_cell.length_b   1.000
_cell.length_c   1.000
_cell.angle_alpha   90.00
_cell.angle_beta   90.00
_cell.angle_gamma   90.00
#
_symmetry.space_group_name_H-M   'P 1'
#
loop_
_entity.id
_entity.type
_entity.pdbx_description
1 polymer ?
#
loop_
_entity_poly.entity_id
_entity_poly.type
_entity_poly.pdbx_seq_one_letter_code
_entity_poly.pdbx_strand_id
1 'polypeptide(L)'
;MRNSVETRALPINAPPLDNENMVRLGAAHFDHGCAPCHGAPGKSPNPIAQSALPAAPDLSGSSRRWKDRELFWIVKHGIKYTGMPAWVSQNRDDEVWAVVAFLKALPRLDEREYALFTRGTDQDAPRRSNVEWLAQWRCAGCHGAADIRPASNLVPVLHGQPVAFLESALRAYAHGTRESGIMQPIANDLTSNETTSLAAYYAGLRLPATTAAPAPETERGRKL
;
A
#
# COMPACT_ATOMS: atom_id res chain seq x y z
N MET A 1 -0.06 13.42 24.20
CA MET A 1 -0.21 13.12 22.75
C MET A 1 -1.34 13.93 22.10
N ARG A 2 -2.62 13.75 22.49
CA ARG A 2 -3.80 14.37 21.84
C ARG A 2 -3.65 15.87 21.53
N ASN A 3 -3.37 16.71 22.52
CA ASN A 3 -3.23 18.16 22.31
C ASN A 3 -2.16 18.52 21.26
N SER A 4 -1.05 17.77 21.22
CA SER A 4 0.01 18.01 20.23
C SER A 4 -0.46 17.62 18.83
N VAL A 5 -1.16 16.50 18.68
CA VAL A 5 -1.68 16.06 17.37
C VAL A 5 -2.71 17.05 16.87
N GLU A 6 -3.64 17.46 17.73
CA GLU A 6 -4.69 18.42 17.40
C GLU A 6 -4.10 19.75 16.89
N THR A 7 -3.18 20.36 17.64
CA THR A 7 -2.54 21.62 17.25
C THR A 7 -1.76 21.48 15.95
N ARG A 8 -1.01 20.39 15.76
CA ARG A 8 -0.18 20.18 14.58
C ARG A 8 -0.98 19.82 13.34
N ALA A 9 -2.16 19.24 13.50
CA ALA A 9 -3.05 18.88 12.41
C ALA A 9 -3.91 20.04 11.91
N LEU A 10 -4.00 21.17 12.64
CA LEU A 10 -4.81 22.34 12.25
C LEU A 10 -4.63 22.82 10.79
N PRO A 11 -3.42 22.91 10.21
CA PRO A 11 -3.25 23.37 8.83
C PRO A 11 -3.54 22.30 7.77
N ILE A 12 -3.85 21.06 8.16
CA ILE A 12 -3.97 19.92 7.25
C ILE A 12 -5.42 19.80 6.76
N ASN A 13 -5.60 19.92 5.45
CA ASN A 13 -6.87 19.73 4.78
C ASN A 13 -6.95 18.31 4.20
N ALA A 14 -7.99 17.57 4.59
CA ALA A 14 -8.22 16.23 4.06
C ALA A 14 -8.81 16.31 2.64
N PRO A 15 -8.30 15.53 1.68
CA PRO A 15 -8.97 15.32 0.40
C PRO A 15 -10.24 14.46 0.60
N PRO A 16 -11.08 14.26 -0.43
CA PRO A 16 -12.11 13.22 -0.40
C PRO A 16 -11.50 11.83 -0.14
N LEU A 17 -12.01 11.11 0.86
CA LEU A 17 -11.46 9.84 1.36
C LEU A 17 -12.34 8.61 1.05
N ASP A 18 -13.38 8.79 0.25
CA ASP A 18 -14.31 7.75 -0.19
C ASP A 18 -13.91 7.11 -1.54
N ASN A 19 -12.82 7.58 -2.16
CA ASN A 19 -12.31 7.04 -3.41
C ASN A 19 -11.84 5.58 -3.25
N GLU A 20 -12.47 4.66 -3.97
CA GLU A 20 -12.14 3.23 -3.93
C GLU A 20 -10.66 2.94 -4.24
N ASN A 21 -10.05 3.64 -5.21
CA ASN A 21 -8.64 3.45 -5.55
C ASN A 21 -7.71 3.83 -4.40
N MET A 22 -8.09 4.84 -3.62
CA MET A 22 -7.34 5.30 -2.45
C MET A 22 -7.49 4.29 -1.30
N VAL A 23 -8.71 3.79 -1.06
CA VAL A 23 -8.98 2.75 -0.06
C VAL A 23 -8.22 1.47 -0.39
N ARG A 24 -8.20 1.02 -1.66
CA ARG A 24 -7.48 -0.19 -2.08
C ARG A 24 -5.97 -0.06 -1.96
N LEU A 25 -5.40 1.09 -2.34
CA LEU A 25 -3.97 1.37 -2.12
C LEU A 25 -3.63 1.36 -0.63
N GLY A 26 -4.46 2.02 0.18
CA GLY A 26 -4.32 2.05 1.63
C GLY A 26 -4.40 0.67 2.27
N ALA A 27 -5.31 -0.18 1.81
CA ALA A 27 -5.46 -1.55 2.30
C ALA A 27 -4.21 -2.39 2.02
N ALA A 28 -3.71 -2.33 0.79
CA ALA A 28 -2.52 -3.09 0.40
C ALA A 28 -1.28 -2.65 1.19
N HIS A 29 -1.09 -1.33 1.38
CA HIS A 29 -0.01 -0.85 2.23
C HIS A 29 -0.22 -1.19 3.71
N PHE A 30 -1.43 -1.03 4.23
CA PHE A 30 -1.74 -1.36 5.63
C PHE A 30 -1.40 -2.81 5.94
N ASP A 31 -1.72 -3.74 5.04
CA ASP A 31 -1.44 -5.16 5.22
C ASP A 31 0.05 -5.48 5.36
N HIS A 32 0.89 -4.88 4.50
CA HIS A 32 2.34 -5.07 4.55
C HIS A 32 3.03 -4.27 5.65
N GLY A 33 2.59 -3.03 5.89
CA GLY A 33 3.33 -2.06 6.71
C GLY A 33 2.79 -1.86 8.12
N CYS A 34 1.48 -2.02 8.34
CA CYS A 34 0.82 -1.68 9.61
C CYS A 34 0.31 -2.91 10.36
N ALA A 35 -0.33 -3.84 9.66
CA ALA A 35 -0.95 -5.04 10.23
C ALA A 35 0.02 -5.92 11.03
N PRO A 36 1.31 -6.06 10.69
CA PRO A 36 2.24 -6.84 11.53
C PRO A 36 2.31 -6.35 12.98
N CYS A 37 2.14 -5.04 13.22
CA CYS A 37 2.14 -4.48 14.58
C CYS A 37 0.73 -4.31 15.13
N HIS A 38 -0.21 -3.84 14.31
CA HIS A 38 -1.54 -3.42 14.74
C HIS A 38 -2.63 -4.50 14.61
N GLY A 39 -2.32 -5.60 13.94
CA GLY A 39 -3.30 -6.62 13.57
C GLY A 39 -4.23 -6.14 12.46
N ALA A 40 -5.14 -7.03 12.07
CA ALA A 40 -6.24 -6.77 11.13
C ALA A 40 -7.36 -7.79 11.36
N PRO A 41 -8.56 -7.64 10.76
CA PRO A 41 -9.55 -8.71 10.73
C PRO A 41 -8.92 -10.03 10.25
N GLY A 42 -8.99 -11.08 11.09
CA GLY A 42 -8.36 -12.38 10.83
C GLY A 42 -6.85 -12.46 11.05
N LYS A 43 -6.17 -11.36 11.42
CA LYS A 43 -4.72 -11.31 11.64
C LYS A 43 -4.37 -10.82 13.04
N SER A 44 -3.79 -11.70 13.84
CA SER A 44 -3.28 -11.33 15.16
C SER A 44 -2.03 -10.45 15.05
N PRO A 45 -1.89 -9.39 15.86
CA PRO A 45 -0.67 -8.58 15.89
C PRO A 45 0.51 -9.39 16.41
N ASN A 46 1.72 -9.05 15.96
CA ASN A 46 2.95 -9.69 16.42
C ASN A 46 3.13 -9.53 17.94
N PRO A 47 3.43 -10.60 18.71
CA PRO A 47 3.66 -10.54 20.15
C PRO A 47 4.74 -9.54 20.59
N ILE A 48 5.76 -9.30 19.76
CA ILE A 48 6.80 -8.29 20.01
C ILE A 48 6.18 -6.89 20.02
N ALA A 49 5.32 -6.57 19.05
CA ALA A 49 4.64 -5.28 18.98
C ALA A 49 3.63 -5.09 20.12
N GLN A 50 3.01 -6.18 20.58
CA GLN A 50 2.13 -6.18 21.75
C GLN A 50 2.89 -6.06 23.07
N SER A 51 4.17 -6.41 23.10
CA SER A 51 5.03 -6.27 24.28
C SER A 51 5.80 -4.94 24.31
N ALA A 52 5.70 -4.13 23.24
CA ALA A 52 6.29 -2.80 23.20
C ALA A 52 5.63 -1.86 24.23
N LEU A 53 6.30 -0.77 24.59
CA LEU A 53 5.78 0.23 25.52
C LEU A 53 5.63 1.59 24.81
N PRO A 54 4.38 2.06 24.57
CA PRO A 54 3.11 1.34 24.74
C PRO A 54 2.92 0.24 23.67
N ALA A 55 2.04 -0.72 23.98
CA ALA A 55 1.66 -1.78 23.05
C ALA A 55 0.99 -1.18 21.81
N ALA A 56 1.22 -1.78 20.64
CA ALA A 56 0.55 -1.38 19.42
C ALA A 56 -0.98 -1.59 19.56
N PRO A 57 -1.81 -0.53 19.44
CA PRO A 57 -3.25 -0.66 19.61
C PRO A 57 -3.91 -1.24 18.36
N ASP A 58 -5.08 -1.86 18.54
CA ASP A 58 -6.01 -2.11 17.43
C ASP A 58 -6.48 -0.78 16.82
N LEU A 59 -6.40 -0.72 15.48
CA LEU A 59 -6.73 0.45 14.68
C LEU A 59 -8.15 0.43 14.11
N SER A 60 -8.92 -0.66 14.26
CA SER A 60 -10.29 -0.77 13.77
C SER A 60 -11.19 0.39 14.25
N GLY A 61 -11.02 0.85 15.49
CA GLY A 61 -11.76 1.97 16.07
C GLY A 61 -11.12 3.36 15.88
N SER A 62 -10.00 3.49 15.17
CA SER A 62 -9.22 4.74 15.15
C SER A 62 -9.92 5.90 14.45
N SER A 63 -10.68 5.63 13.39
CA SER A 63 -11.48 6.64 12.68
C SER A 63 -12.67 7.18 13.49
N ARG A 64 -13.07 6.50 14.58
CA ARG A 64 -14.04 7.03 15.55
C ARG A 64 -13.40 7.91 16.63
N ARG A 65 -12.09 7.74 16.87
CA ARG A 65 -11.35 8.40 17.96
C ARG A 65 -10.60 9.66 17.53
N TRP A 66 -10.25 9.76 16.25
CA TRP A 66 -9.42 10.81 15.67
C TRP A 66 -10.05 11.36 14.39
N LYS A 67 -9.87 12.66 14.14
CA LYS A 67 -10.28 13.30 12.87
C LYS A 67 -9.32 12.89 11.75
N ASP A 68 -9.77 12.97 10.50
CA ASP A 68 -8.97 12.58 9.32
C ASP A 68 -7.58 13.23 9.27
N ARG A 69 -7.51 14.55 9.54
CA ARG A 69 -6.27 15.31 9.62
C ARG A 69 -5.35 14.89 10.78
N GLU A 70 -5.93 14.44 11.88
CA GLU A 70 -5.19 13.98 13.05
C GLU A 70 -4.62 12.58 12.79
N LEU A 71 -5.38 11.71 12.13
CA LEU A 71 -4.89 10.41 11.64
C LEU A 71 -3.74 10.61 10.65
N PHE A 72 -3.89 11.51 9.68
CA PHE A 72 -2.82 11.86 8.75
C PHE A 72 -1.56 12.31 9.49
N TRP A 73 -1.68 13.20 10.47
CA TRP A 73 -0.54 13.67 11.25
C TRP A 73 0.16 12.51 11.99
N ILE A 74 -0.60 11.63 12.63
CA ILE A 74 -0.08 10.47 13.37
C ILE A 74 0.63 9.50 12.41
N VAL A 75 0.04 9.18 11.25
CA VAL A 75 0.64 8.25 10.28
C VAL A 75 1.89 8.85 9.65
N LYS A 76 1.85 10.14 9.27
CA LYS A 76 2.98 10.82 8.62
C LYS A 76 4.21 10.91 9.53
N HIS A 77 4.00 11.22 10.81
CA HIS A 77 5.10 11.56 11.73
C HIS A 77 5.38 10.48 12.78
N GLY A 78 4.57 9.43 12.83
CA GLY A 78 4.64 8.42 13.88
C GLY A 78 4.39 9.01 15.26
N ILE A 79 4.84 8.29 16.29
CA ILE A 79 4.74 8.74 17.67
C ILE A 79 6.11 8.64 18.32
N LYS A 80 6.67 9.81 18.68
CA LYS A 80 7.95 9.94 19.36
C LYS A 80 7.98 9.09 20.64
N TYR A 81 9.09 8.40 20.87
CA TYR A 81 9.33 7.50 22.02
C TYR A 81 8.38 6.30 22.11
N THR A 82 7.92 5.80 20.96
CA THR A 82 7.13 4.56 20.88
C THR A 82 7.62 3.69 19.72
N GLY A 83 7.09 2.47 19.60
CA GLY A 83 7.35 1.60 18.45
C GLY A 83 6.67 2.03 17.14
N MET A 84 5.91 3.13 17.10
CA MET A 84 5.21 3.60 15.90
C MET A 84 6.11 4.55 15.09
N PRO A 85 6.69 4.11 13.95
CA PRO A 85 7.61 4.93 13.15
C PRO A 85 6.87 6.01 12.36
N ALA A 86 7.63 6.99 11.88
CA ALA A 86 7.16 7.96 10.89
C ALA A 86 7.10 7.34 9.48
N TRP A 87 6.35 7.97 8.59
CA TRP A 87 6.32 7.59 7.18
C TRP A 87 7.70 7.76 6.54
N VAL A 88 8.14 6.79 5.75
CA VAL A 88 9.53 6.74 5.24
C VAL A 88 9.83 7.93 4.31
N SER A 89 8.85 8.38 3.49
CA SER A 89 8.99 9.57 2.65
C SER A 89 8.12 10.74 3.15
N GLN A 90 8.73 11.86 3.51
CA GLN A 90 7.99 13.01 4.04
C GLN A 90 7.29 13.87 2.98
N ASN A 91 7.55 13.61 1.68
CA ASN A 91 6.98 14.36 0.55
C ASN A 91 5.88 13.60 -0.21
N ARG A 92 5.44 12.44 0.31
CA ARG A 92 4.42 11.57 -0.32
C ARG A 92 3.14 11.50 0.50
N ASP A 93 2.52 12.66 0.67
CA ASP A 93 1.27 12.82 1.42
C ASP A 93 0.10 12.04 0.82
N ASP A 94 0.14 11.82 -0.50
CA ASP A 94 -0.83 11.01 -1.23
C ASP A 94 -0.88 9.55 -0.71
N GLU A 95 0.29 8.98 -0.36
CA GLU A 95 0.38 7.63 0.18
C GLU A 95 -0.17 7.56 1.62
N VAL A 96 0.08 8.60 2.42
CA VAL A 96 -0.45 8.70 3.79
C VAL A 96 -1.98 8.81 3.76
N TRP A 97 -2.54 9.62 2.86
CA TRP A 97 -3.99 9.74 2.71
C TRP A 97 -4.65 8.44 2.27
N ALA A 98 -3.96 7.61 1.48
CA ALA A 98 -4.45 6.28 1.14
C ALA A 98 -4.69 5.41 2.39
N VAL A 99 -3.74 5.40 3.32
CA VAL A 99 -3.90 4.69 4.60
C VAL A 99 -5.02 5.28 5.44
N VAL A 100 -5.16 6.61 5.52
CA VAL A 100 -6.25 7.24 6.27
C VAL A 100 -7.61 6.88 5.68
N ALA A 101 -7.76 6.87 4.35
CA ALA A 101 -8.98 6.42 3.67
C ALA A 101 -9.31 4.96 4.04
N PHE A 102 -8.30 4.07 4.04
CA PHE A 102 -8.50 2.69 4.47
C PHE A 102 -8.89 2.57 5.96
N LEU A 103 -8.28 3.32 6.86
CA LEU A 103 -8.64 3.33 8.30
C LEU A 103 -10.10 3.78 8.56
N LYS A 104 -10.70 4.54 7.64
CA LYS A 104 -12.14 4.87 7.68
C LYS A 104 -13.04 3.73 7.19
N ALA A 105 -12.51 2.86 6.34
CA ALA A 105 -13.21 1.66 5.86
C ALA A 105 -13.07 0.48 6.83
N LEU A 106 -11.91 0.33 7.46
CA LEU A 106 -11.52 -0.79 8.32
C LEU A 106 -12.58 -1.23 9.34
N PRO A 107 -13.22 -0.34 10.14
CA PRO A 107 -14.24 -0.78 11.12
C PRO A 107 -15.49 -1.45 10.53
N ARG A 108 -15.67 -1.43 9.20
CA ARG A 108 -16.80 -2.09 8.51
C ARG A 108 -16.43 -3.45 7.93
N LEU A 109 -15.14 -3.81 7.93
CA LEU A 109 -14.66 -5.01 7.25
C LEU A 109 -14.64 -6.21 8.20
N ASP A 110 -15.22 -7.32 7.76
CA ASP A 110 -14.93 -8.63 8.35
C ASP A 110 -13.62 -9.23 7.77
N GLU A 111 -13.23 -10.40 8.28
CA GLU A 111 -12.02 -11.12 7.83
C GLU A 111 -12.05 -11.42 6.33
N ARG A 112 -13.20 -11.83 5.79
CA ARG A 112 -13.34 -12.19 4.39
C ARG A 112 -13.23 -10.94 3.52
N GLU A 113 -13.92 -9.87 3.88
CA GLU A 113 -13.87 -8.59 3.19
C GLU A 113 -12.47 -8.00 3.21
N TYR A 114 -11.80 -8.01 4.37
CA TYR A 114 -10.40 -7.59 4.48
C TYR A 114 -9.49 -8.37 3.52
N ALA A 115 -9.61 -9.70 3.50
CA ALA A 115 -8.85 -10.55 2.58
C ALA A 115 -9.14 -10.25 1.09
N LEU A 116 -10.33 -9.73 0.74
CA LEU A 116 -10.63 -9.26 -0.62
C LEU A 116 -9.88 -7.98 -0.99
N PHE A 117 -9.65 -7.09 -0.02
CA PHE A 117 -8.89 -5.85 -0.21
C PHE A 117 -7.38 -6.10 -0.30
N THR A 118 -6.90 -7.20 0.29
CA THR A 118 -5.46 -7.50 0.44
C THR A 118 -5.04 -8.78 -0.27
N ARG A 119 -5.79 -9.25 -1.27
CA ARG A 119 -5.44 -10.49 -2.00
C ARG A 119 -4.01 -10.42 -2.53
N GLY A 120 -3.19 -11.43 -2.19
CA GLY A 120 -1.80 -11.54 -2.63
C GLY A 120 -0.75 -10.97 -1.66
N THR A 121 -1.12 -10.63 -0.41
CA THR A 121 -0.21 -10.04 0.58
C THR A 121 0.08 -10.94 1.80
N ASP A 122 -0.12 -12.26 1.75
CA ASP A 122 0.17 -13.13 2.91
C ASP A 122 1.62 -12.96 3.39
N GLN A 123 1.75 -12.40 4.59
CA GLN A 123 3.03 -12.09 5.21
C GLN A 123 3.64 -13.32 5.89
N ASP A 124 2.83 -14.34 6.19
CA ASP A 124 3.25 -15.52 6.97
C ASP A 124 3.86 -16.62 6.08
N ALA A 125 3.83 -16.43 4.76
CA ALA A 125 4.52 -17.32 3.83
C ALA A 125 6.06 -17.26 4.07
N PRO A 126 6.75 -18.39 4.27
CA PRO A 126 8.20 -18.40 4.48
C PRO A 126 8.93 -17.87 3.24
N ARG A 127 9.89 -16.95 3.43
CA ARG A 127 10.67 -16.35 2.33
C ARG A 127 11.36 -17.43 1.49
N ARG A 128 11.10 -17.44 0.19
CA ARG A 128 11.78 -18.28 -0.79
C ARG A 128 12.53 -17.40 -1.79
N SER A 129 13.65 -17.90 -2.29
CA SER A 129 14.49 -17.18 -3.26
C SER A 129 14.02 -17.32 -4.70
N ASN A 130 12.97 -18.11 -4.99
CA ASN A 130 12.43 -18.19 -6.34
C ASN A 130 11.60 -16.95 -6.69
N VAL A 131 11.63 -16.57 -7.96
CA VAL A 131 11.07 -15.31 -8.43
C VAL A 131 9.55 -15.29 -8.41
N GLU A 132 8.91 -16.43 -8.67
CA GLU A 132 7.45 -16.56 -8.66
C GLU A 132 6.88 -16.29 -7.26
N TRP A 133 7.54 -16.82 -6.23
CA TRP A 133 7.19 -16.57 -4.84
C TRP A 133 7.38 -15.10 -4.47
N LEU A 134 8.54 -14.52 -4.81
CA LEU A 134 8.80 -13.11 -4.52
C LEU A 134 7.78 -12.20 -5.21
N ALA A 135 7.50 -12.45 -6.50
CA ALA A 135 6.51 -11.70 -7.25
C ALA A 135 5.11 -11.83 -6.63
N GLN A 136 4.70 -13.03 -6.24
CA GLN A 136 3.38 -13.27 -5.66
C GLN A 136 3.19 -12.56 -4.32
N TRP A 137 4.17 -12.59 -3.42
CA TRP A 137 3.99 -12.14 -2.03
C TRP A 137 4.52 -10.74 -1.72
N ARG A 138 5.40 -10.19 -2.56
CA ARG A 138 5.97 -8.84 -2.38
C ARG A 138 5.41 -7.82 -3.35
N CYS A 139 4.95 -8.26 -4.52
CA CYS A 139 4.63 -7.36 -5.62
C CYS A 139 3.16 -7.47 -6.01
N ALA A 140 2.63 -8.68 -6.19
CA ALA A 140 1.33 -8.92 -6.82
C ALA A 140 0.14 -8.38 -6.02
N GLY A 141 0.25 -8.30 -4.68
CA GLY A 141 -0.79 -7.69 -3.85
C GLY A 141 -1.07 -6.22 -4.17
N CYS A 142 -0.09 -5.50 -4.72
CA CYS A 142 -0.26 -4.12 -5.20
C CYS A 142 -0.28 -4.08 -6.74
N HIS A 143 0.72 -4.66 -7.39
CA HIS A 143 1.00 -4.50 -8.82
C HIS A 143 0.27 -5.51 -9.71
N GLY A 144 -0.41 -6.50 -9.12
CA GLY A 144 -1.07 -7.58 -9.84
C GLY A 144 -0.11 -8.72 -10.20
N ALA A 145 -0.68 -9.89 -10.49
CA ALA A 145 0.01 -11.08 -10.97
C ALA A 145 -0.16 -11.22 -12.49
N ALA A 146 0.38 -12.29 -13.10
CA ALA A 146 0.34 -12.53 -14.56
C ALA A 146 -0.98 -12.13 -15.25
N ASP A 147 -2.13 -12.60 -14.73
CA ASP A 147 -3.46 -12.32 -15.29
C ASP A 147 -4.31 -11.40 -14.40
N ILE A 148 -3.72 -10.77 -13.39
CA ILE A 148 -4.41 -9.94 -12.40
C ILE A 148 -3.93 -8.50 -12.52
N ARG A 149 -4.86 -7.56 -12.54
CA ARG A 149 -4.57 -6.13 -12.59
C ARG A 149 -4.06 -5.61 -11.23
N PRO A 150 -3.38 -4.45 -11.20
CA PRO A 150 -3.02 -3.80 -9.94
C PRO A 150 -4.24 -3.56 -9.05
N ALA A 151 -4.02 -3.51 -7.74
CA ALA A 151 -5.06 -3.31 -6.73
C ALA A 151 -5.79 -1.97 -6.87
N SER A 152 -5.19 -0.99 -7.56
CA SER A 152 -5.71 0.36 -7.72
C SER A 152 -5.09 1.00 -8.96
N ASN A 153 -5.80 1.92 -9.61
CA ASN A 153 -5.26 2.73 -10.70
C ASN A 153 -4.12 3.68 -10.25
N LEU A 154 -3.91 3.83 -8.94
CA LEU A 154 -2.77 4.56 -8.37
C LEU A 154 -1.50 3.70 -8.30
N VAL A 155 -1.62 2.39 -8.50
CA VAL A 155 -0.48 1.47 -8.54
C VAL A 155 -0.07 1.25 -10.00
N PRO A 156 1.20 1.47 -10.36
CA PRO A 156 1.64 1.32 -11.75
C PRO A 156 1.64 -0.16 -12.17
N VAL A 157 1.26 -0.38 -13.44
CA VAL A 157 1.36 -1.69 -14.10
C VAL A 157 2.82 -2.00 -14.41
N LEU A 158 3.31 -3.17 -13.98
CA LEU A 158 4.69 -3.62 -14.22
C LEU A 158 4.83 -4.51 -15.45
N HIS A 159 3.75 -5.16 -15.89
CA HIS A 159 3.72 -6.11 -16.99
C HIS A 159 4.27 -5.50 -18.28
N GLY A 160 5.20 -6.20 -18.91
CA GLY A 160 5.78 -5.80 -20.21
C GLY A 160 6.67 -4.56 -20.17
N GLN A 161 6.93 -3.98 -18.99
CA GLN A 161 7.85 -2.86 -18.87
C GLN A 161 9.29 -3.30 -19.18
N PRO A 162 10.14 -2.44 -19.74
CA PRO A 162 11.53 -2.79 -20.02
C PRO A 162 12.27 -3.22 -18.76
N VAL A 163 13.05 -4.31 -18.83
CA VAL A 163 13.86 -4.83 -17.71
C VAL A 163 14.71 -3.71 -17.10
N ALA A 164 15.44 -2.96 -17.93
CA ALA A 164 16.29 -1.86 -17.47
C ALA A 164 15.52 -0.76 -16.73
N PHE A 165 14.28 -0.48 -17.13
CA PHE A 165 13.43 0.48 -16.44
C PHE A 165 13.00 -0.03 -15.06
N LEU A 166 12.53 -1.28 -14.98
CA LEU A 166 12.11 -1.89 -13.73
C LEU A 166 13.28 -2.01 -12.73
N GLU A 167 14.45 -2.45 -13.18
CA GLU A 167 15.66 -2.50 -12.35
C GLU A 167 16.07 -1.12 -11.85
N SER A 168 16.09 -0.12 -12.76
CA SER A 168 16.45 1.26 -12.40
C SER A 168 15.47 1.82 -11.35
N ALA A 169 14.18 1.60 -11.53
CA ALA A 169 13.15 2.04 -10.59
C ALA A 169 13.31 1.39 -9.21
N LEU A 170 13.49 0.06 -9.15
CA LEU A 170 13.68 -0.67 -7.89
C LEU A 170 14.94 -0.20 -7.16
N ARG A 171 16.06 -0.05 -7.87
CA ARG A 171 17.31 0.47 -7.27
C ARG A 171 17.14 1.91 -6.77
N ALA A 172 16.43 2.75 -7.52
CA ALA A 172 16.18 4.14 -7.11
C ALA A 172 15.32 4.22 -5.85
N TYR A 173 14.32 3.34 -5.70
CA TYR A 173 13.57 3.21 -4.45
C TYR A 173 14.46 2.70 -3.31
N ALA A 174 15.22 1.62 -3.51
CA ALA A 174 16.10 1.07 -2.48
C ALA A 174 17.13 2.09 -1.97
N HIS A 175 17.67 2.93 -2.86
CA HIS A 175 18.65 3.97 -2.50
C HIS A 175 18.01 5.31 -2.09
N GLY A 176 16.68 5.40 -2.08
CA GLY A 176 15.95 6.61 -1.72
C GLY A 176 16.03 7.76 -2.73
N THR A 177 16.67 7.58 -3.89
CA THR A 177 16.70 8.59 -4.97
C THR A 177 15.37 8.72 -5.70
N ARG A 178 14.48 7.72 -5.51
CA ARG A 178 13.05 7.81 -5.81
C ARG A 178 12.26 7.67 -4.52
N GLU A 179 11.47 8.68 -4.19
CA GLU A 179 10.75 8.73 -2.92
C GLU A 179 9.41 7.96 -2.95
N SER A 180 9.20 7.09 -1.97
CA SER A 180 7.93 6.43 -1.69
C SER A 180 7.98 5.73 -0.34
N GLY A 181 7.08 6.06 0.56
CA GLY A 181 6.95 5.32 1.83
C GLY A 181 6.39 3.92 1.68
N ILE A 182 5.83 3.59 0.51
CA ILE A 182 5.37 2.25 0.17
C ILE A 182 6.50 1.42 -0.45
N MET A 183 7.13 1.92 -1.52
CA MET A 183 8.08 1.13 -2.32
C MET A 183 9.50 1.11 -1.77
N GLN A 184 9.94 2.13 -1.02
CA GLN A 184 11.28 2.13 -0.42
C GLN A 184 11.52 0.93 0.52
N PRO A 185 10.68 0.63 1.52
CA PRO A 185 10.92 -0.51 2.41
C PRO A 185 10.88 -1.84 1.66
N ILE A 186 10.02 -1.98 0.65
CA ILE A 186 9.94 -3.19 -0.19
C ILE A 186 11.24 -3.37 -0.99
N ALA A 187 11.68 -2.31 -1.69
CA ALA A 187 12.85 -2.37 -2.55
C ALA A 187 14.16 -2.51 -1.76
N ASN A 188 14.24 -1.93 -0.56
CA ASN A 188 15.42 -2.00 0.30
C ASN A 188 15.68 -3.44 0.83
N ASP A 189 14.65 -4.29 0.90
CA ASP A 189 14.77 -5.67 1.38
C ASP A 189 15.17 -6.67 0.28
N LEU A 190 15.28 -6.19 -0.98
CA LEU A 190 15.67 -6.97 -2.14
C LEU A 190 17.19 -6.98 -2.32
N THR A 191 17.73 -8.16 -2.61
CA THR A 191 19.09 -8.29 -3.13
C THR A 191 19.17 -7.85 -4.60
N SER A 192 20.40 -7.62 -5.09
CA SER A 192 20.64 -7.34 -6.52
C SER A 192 20.10 -8.45 -7.42
N ASN A 193 20.26 -9.71 -7.03
CA ASN A 193 19.78 -10.85 -7.82
C ASN A 193 18.25 -10.93 -7.85
N GLU A 194 17.59 -10.69 -6.70
CA GLU A 194 16.12 -10.64 -6.63
C GLU A 194 15.58 -9.46 -7.45
N THR A 195 16.25 -8.29 -7.40
CA THR A 195 15.90 -7.12 -8.22
C THR A 195 15.92 -7.46 -9.71
N THR A 196 17.01 -8.04 -10.20
CA THR A 196 17.13 -8.46 -11.60
C THR A 196 16.12 -9.53 -11.98
N SER A 197 15.89 -10.51 -11.10
CA SER A 197 14.93 -11.59 -11.35
C SER A 197 13.49 -11.05 -11.44
N LEU A 198 13.08 -10.19 -10.52
CA LEU A 198 11.75 -9.57 -10.52
C LEU A 198 11.52 -8.67 -11.74
N ALA A 199 12.54 -7.89 -12.13
CA ALA A 199 12.47 -7.07 -13.34
C ALA A 199 12.29 -7.92 -14.59
N ALA A 200 13.06 -9.00 -14.75
CA ALA A 200 12.92 -9.94 -15.85
C ALA A 200 11.55 -10.65 -15.84
N TYR A 201 11.08 -11.05 -14.66
CA TYR A 201 9.77 -11.69 -14.49
C TYR A 201 8.63 -10.79 -14.99
N TYR A 202 8.52 -9.56 -14.46
CA TYR A 202 7.44 -8.65 -14.84
C TYR A 202 7.55 -8.17 -16.29
N ALA A 203 8.76 -7.97 -16.81
CA ALA A 203 8.98 -7.65 -18.22
C ALA A 203 8.48 -8.75 -19.17
N GLY A 204 8.53 -10.02 -18.74
CA GLY A 204 8.03 -11.16 -19.50
C GLY A 204 6.51 -11.34 -19.45
N LEU A 205 5.81 -10.66 -18.55
CA LEU A 205 4.36 -10.77 -18.44
C LEU A 205 3.65 -9.98 -19.55
N ARG A 206 2.53 -10.52 -20.02
CA ARG A 206 1.65 -9.81 -20.94
C ARG A 206 0.83 -8.77 -20.18
N LEU A 207 0.55 -7.65 -20.83
CA LEU A 207 -0.44 -6.70 -20.30
C LEU A 207 -1.77 -7.45 -20.11
N PRO A 208 -2.38 -7.41 -18.92
CA PRO A 208 -3.67 -8.07 -18.72
C PRO A 208 -4.70 -7.39 -19.63
N ALA A 209 -5.60 -8.18 -20.23
CA ALA A 209 -6.62 -7.66 -21.14
C ALA A 209 -7.36 -6.48 -20.50
N THR A 210 -7.53 -5.40 -21.25
CA THR A 210 -8.34 -4.27 -20.78
C THR A 210 -9.79 -4.68 -20.90
N THR A 211 -10.47 -4.93 -19.78
CA THR A 211 -11.93 -4.84 -19.73
C THR A 211 -12.31 -3.37 -19.84
N ALA A 212 -12.16 -2.81 -21.04
CA ALA A 212 -12.83 -1.58 -21.35
C ALA A 212 -14.32 -1.91 -21.36
N ALA A 213 -15.11 -1.25 -20.51
CA ALA A 213 -16.53 -1.12 -20.80
C ALA A 213 -16.63 -0.60 -22.25
N PRO A 214 -17.53 -1.14 -23.09
CA PRO A 214 -17.65 -0.67 -24.47
C PRO A 214 -17.80 0.85 -24.44
N ALA A 215 -16.95 1.54 -25.18
CA ALA A 215 -17.13 2.96 -25.42
C ALA A 215 -18.57 3.15 -25.92
N PRO A 216 -19.35 4.12 -25.42
CA PRO A 216 -20.62 4.40 -26.03
C PRO A 216 -20.34 4.76 -27.49
N GLU A 217 -20.80 3.91 -28.40
CA GLU A 217 -20.81 4.19 -29.83
C GLU A 217 -21.51 5.54 -30.00
N THR A 218 -20.70 6.56 -30.27
CA THR A 218 -21.22 7.87 -30.65
C THR A 218 -21.69 7.73 -32.07
N GLU A 219 -22.92 7.22 -32.21
CA GLU A 219 -23.74 7.38 -33.39
C GLU A 219 -24.16 8.86 -33.51
N ARG A 220 -23.17 9.70 -33.79
CA ARG A 220 -23.29 11.13 -34.14
C ARG A 220 -22.05 11.54 -34.96
N GLY A 221 -21.85 10.82 -36.07
CA GLY A 221 -20.85 11.14 -37.09
C GLY A 221 -21.34 10.91 -38.53
N ARG A 222 -22.62 10.58 -38.72
CA ARG A 222 -23.22 10.34 -40.04
C ARG A 222 -24.44 11.23 -40.25
N LYS A 223 -24.20 12.54 -40.27
CA LYS A 223 -25.02 13.60 -40.91
C LYS A 223 -24.34 14.95 -40.65
N LEU A 224 -23.28 15.24 -41.42
CA LEU A 224 -22.92 16.54 -41.98
C LEU A 224 -22.10 16.28 -43.24
#